data_AF-A0A2E0NTD5-F1
#
_entry.id   AF-A0A2E0NTD5-F1
#
_cell.length_a   1.000
_cell.length_b   1.000
_cell.length_c   1.000
_cell.angle_alpha   90.00
_cell.angle_beta   90.00
_cell.angle_gamma   90.00
#
_symmetry.space_group_name_H-M   'P 1'
#
loop_
_entity.id
_entity.type
_entity.pdbx_description
1 polymer ?
#
loop_
_entity_poly.entity_id
_entity_poly.type
_entity_poly.pdbx_seq_one_letter_code
_entity_poly.pdbx_strand_id
1 'polypeptide(L)'
;MDVREDALASDPFPLENIGDCCHRLVQLAHRKYRKNRVLPQETLREIKVFSEQILDFMELYQTHLKDGSVPDIEKAEMIEDRIDASRKSLRKNAVKRMQDKENLKAEMIYIDILNEMESIGNDALNVVQALNHVV
;
A
#
# COMPACT_ATOMS: atom_id res chain seq x y z
N MET A 1 -12.20 -9.21 31.35
CA MET A 1 -11.20 -8.54 30.50
C MET A 1 -11.46 -9.08 29.12
N ASP A 2 -12.28 -8.35 28.38
CA ASP A 2 -12.98 -8.82 27.19
C ASP A 2 -12.07 -8.57 25.97
N VAL A 3 -11.80 -9.61 25.19
CA VAL A 3 -10.91 -9.60 24.01
C VAL A 3 -11.62 -8.93 22.80
N ARG A 4 -12.74 -8.24 23.05
CA ARG A 4 -13.63 -7.63 22.06
C ARG A 4 -13.41 -6.13 21.86
N GLU A 5 -12.60 -5.48 22.70
CA GLU A 5 -12.33 -4.03 22.56
C GLU A 5 -11.17 -3.70 21.61
N ASP A 6 -10.26 -4.64 21.33
CA ASP A 6 -9.09 -4.36 20.48
C ASP A 6 -9.38 -4.45 18.97
N ALA A 7 -10.54 -5.00 18.57
CA ALA A 7 -10.96 -5.06 17.16
C ALA A 7 -11.54 -3.73 16.63
N LEU A 8 -11.75 -2.74 17.50
CA LEU A 8 -12.33 -1.43 17.17
C LEU A 8 -11.28 -0.34 16.92
N ALA A 9 -10.00 -0.68 16.85
CA ALA A 9 -8.95 0.24 16.40
C ALA A 9 -8.77 0.25 14.86
N SER A 10 -9.76 -0.24 14.10
CA SER A 10 -9.81 0.00 12.66
C SER A 10 -10.17 1.46 12.42
N ASP A 11 -9.36 2.13 11.60
CA ASP A 11 -9.54 3.54 11.27
C ASP A 11 -10.94 3.76 10.64
N PRO A 12 -11.78 4.69 11.14
CA PRO A 12 -13.19 4.78 10.77
C PRO A 12 -13.47 5.10 9.28
N PHE A 13 -12.48 5.59 8.54
CA PHE A 13 -12.65 6.01 7.14
C PHE A 13 -11.55 5.45 6.22
N PRO A 14 -11.50 4.14 5.99
CA PRO A 14 -10.41 3.51 5.23
C PRO A 14 -10.32 4.03 3.78
N LEU A 15 -11.43 4.43 3.16
CA LEU A 15 -11.42 5.05 1.83
C LEU A 15 -10.81 6.47 1.84
N GLU A 16 -11.01 7.24 2.90
CA GLU A 16 -10.38 8.56 3.07
C GLU A 16 -8.87 8.40 3.24
N ASN A 17 -8.45 7.43 4.05
CA ASN A 17 -7.04 7.08 4.23
C ASN A 17 -6.35 6.69 2.93
N ILE A 18 -7.00 5.88 2.07
CA ILE A 18 -6.48 5.55 0.74
C ILE A 18 -6.29 6.83 -0.10
N GLY A 19 -7.25 7.77 -0.02
CA GLY A 19 -7.16 9.07 -0.67
C GLY A 19 -5.98 9.90 -0.16
N ASP A 20 -5.77 9.94 1.15
CA ASP A 20 -4.66 10.63 1.79
C ASP A 20 -3.30 10.00 1.45
N CYS A 21 -3.21 8.68 1.39
CA CYS A 21 -2.03 7.97 0.90
C CYS A 21 -1.72 8.36 -0.55
N CYS A 22 -2.73 8.39 -1.43
CA CYS A 22 -2.58 8.86 -2.81
C CYS A 22 -2.06 10.30 -2.87
N HIS A 23 -2.57 11.18 -2.01
CA HIS A 23 -2.08 12.55 -1.91
C HIS A 23 -0.60 12.60 -1.50
N ARG A 24 -0.20 11.83 -0.48
CA ARG A 24 1.20 11.72 -0.03
C ARG A 24 2.11 11.15 -1.12
N LEU A 25 1.67 10.16 -1.88
CA LEU A 25 2.39 9.64 -3.05
C LEU A 25 2.66 10.74 -4.09
N VAL A 26 1.68 11.59 -4.40
CA VAL A 26 1.84 12.72 -5.30
C VAL A 26 2.85 13.74 -4.74
N GLN A 27 2.80 14.03 -3.44
CA GLN A 27 3.78 14.91 -2.79
C GLN A 27 5.20 14.33 -2.87
N LEU A 28 5.38 13.02 -2.67
CA LEU A 28 6.66 12.32 -2.81
C LEU A 28 7.19 12.39 -4.24
N ALA A 29 6.33 12.18 -5.24
CA ALA A 29 6.67 12.33 -6.65
C ALA A 29 7.13 13.76 -6.99
N HIS A 30 6.41 14.77 -6.47
CA HIS A 30 6.78 16.17 -6.65
C HIS A 30 8.12 16.51 -5.96
N ARG A 31 8.35 16.00 -4.74
CA ARG A 31 9.62 16.15 -4.01
C ARG A 31 10.78 15.51 -4.76
N LYS A 32 10.59 14.31 -5.31
CA LYS A 32 11.56 13.61 -6.17
C LYS A 32 11.97 14.49 -7.35
N TYR A 33 10.99 15.03 -8.07
CA TYR A 33 11.23 15.90 -9.23
C TYR A 33 11.97 17.19 -8.84
N ARG A 34 11.47 17.92 -7.83
CA ARG A 34 12.10 19.18 -7.36
C ARG A 34 13.54 19.02 -6.87
N LYS A 35 13.89 17.85 -6.33
CA LYS A 35 15.24 17.58 -5.80
C LYS A 35 16.14 16.84 -6.79
N ASN A 36 15.72 16.72 -8.05
CA ASN A 36 16.41 15.98 -9.12
C ASN A 36 16.87 14.57 -8.68
N ARG A 37 15.98 13.86 -7.97
CA ARG A 37 16.24 12.49 -7.49
C ARG A 37 15.80 11.53 -8.59
N VAL A 38 16.77 10.87 -9.22
CA VAL A 38 16.50 9.83 -10.22
C VAL A 38 16.40 8.51 -9.48
N LEU A 39 15.29 7.79 -9.71
CA LEU A 39 15.18 6.41 -9.28
C LEU A 39 15.72 5.52 -10.40
N PRO A 40 16.50 4.47 -10.08
CA PRO A 40 16.92 3.48 -11.07
C PRO A 40 15.72 2.89 -11.82
N GLN A 41 15.92 2.49 -13.07
CA GLN A 41 14.86 1.85 -13.88
C GLN A 41 14.32 0.58 -13.22
N GLU A 42 15.17 -0.16 -12.51
CA GLU A 42 14.75 -1.31 -11.72
C GLU A 42 13.76 -0.93 -10.63
N THR A 43 14.05 0.13 -9.85
CA THR A 43 13.13 0.65 -8.82
C THR A 43 11.80 1.11 -9.41
N LEU A 44 11.79 1.72 -10.59
CA LEU A 44 10.55 2.10 -11.26
C LEU A 44 9.72 0.86 -11.66
N ARG A 45 10.38 -0.22 -12.11
CA ARG A 45 9.71 -1.50 -12.37
C ARG A 45 9.17 -2.13 -11.10
N GLU A 46 9.93 -2.09 -10.01
CA GLU A 46 9.50 -2.57 -8.69
C GLU A 46 8.23 -1.84 -8.22
N ILE A 47 8.19 -0.51 -8.32
CA ILE A 47 6.99 0.30 -7.99
C ILE A 47 5.81 -0.11 -8.86
N LYS A 48 6.03 -0.31 -10.17
CA LYS A 48 4.96 -0.71 -11.08
C LYS A 48 4.37 -2.07 -10.68
N VAL A 49 5.21 -3.08 -10.48
CA VAL A 49 4.75 -4.42 -10.06
C VAL A 49 4.01 -4.36 -8.72
N PHE A 50 4.50 -3.55 -7.78
CA PHE A 50 3.81 -3.38 -6.51
C PHE A 50 2.45 -2.67 -6.70
N SER A 51 2.35 -1.69 -7.60
CA SER A 51 1.07 -1.01 -7.86
C SER A 51 0.02 -1.93 -8.47
N GLU A 52 0.43 -2.95 -9.24
CA GLU A 52 -0.47 -3.97 -9.78
C GLU A 52 -1.16 -4.77 -8.66
N GLN A 53 -0.47 -5.00 -7.54
CA GLN A 53 -1.05 -5.70 -6.38
C GLN A 53 -2.13 -4.87 -5.67
N ILE A 54 -1.98 -3.54 -5.64
CA ILE A 54 -3.01 -2.62 -5.12
C ILE A 54 -4.22 -2.58 -6.07
N LEU A 55 -3.98 -2.68 -7.38
CA LEU A 55 -5.07 -2.74 -8.36
C LEU A 55 -5.89 -4.04 -8.24
N ASP A 56 -5.25 -5.16 -7.86
CA ASP A 56 -5.98 -6.40 -7.55
C ASP A 56 -6.97 -6.22 -6.38
N PHE A 57 -6.61 -5.39 -5.38
CA PHE A 57 -7.54 -4.99 -4.32
C PHE A 57 -8.70 -4.15 -4.86
N MET A 58 -8.40 -3.19 -5.75
CA MET A 58 -9.43 -2.34 -6.38
C MET A 58 -10.45 -3.16 -7.16
N GLU A 59 -10.02 -4.23 -7.85
CA GLU A 59 -10.90 -5.13 -8.58
C GLU A 59 -11.86 -5.89 -7.63
N LEU A 60 -11.41 -6.23 -6.43
CA LEU A 60 -12.22 -6.89 -5.42
C LEU A 60 -13.41 -6.01 -4.98
N TYR A 61 -13.19 -4.71 -4.75
CA TYR A 61 -14.30 -3.77 -4.45
C TYR A 61 -15.22 -3.55 -5.63
N GLN A 62 -14.66 -3.45 -6.84
CA GLN A 62 -15.46 -3.23 -8.03
C GLN A 62 -16.45 -4.36 -8.27
N THR A 63 -16.10 -5.58 -7.89
CA THR A 63 -17.00 -6.73 -7.95
C THR A 63 -18.19 -6.52 -7.00
N HIS A 64 -17.91 -6.22 -5.72
CA HIS A 64 -18.95 -5.90 -4.73
C HIS A 64 -19.86 -4.73 -5.17
N LEU A 65 -19.28 -3.65 -5.69
CA LEU A 65 -20.05 -2.48 -6.13
C LEU A 65 -20.96 -2.76 -7.34
N LYS A 66 -20.64 -3.77 -8.16
CA LYS A 66 -21.42 -4.10 -9.37
C LYS A 66 -22.65 -4.92 -9.07
N ASP A 67 -22.54 -5.92 -8.20
CA ASP A 67 -23.61 -6.92 -7.99
C ASP A 67 -24.00 -7.13 -6.53
N GLY A 68 -23.36 -6.43 -5.58
CA GLY A 68 -23.60 -6.54 -4.15
C GLY A 68 -23.00 -7.80 -3.51
N SER A 69 -22.25 -8.62 -4.27
CA SER A 69 -21.60 -9.82 -3.74
C SER A 69 -20.57 -9.46 -2.69
N VAL A 70 -20.61 -10.14 -1.53
CA VAL A 70 -19.61 -9.93 -0.48
C VAL A 70 -18.24 -10.34 -1.02
N PRO A 71 -17.23 -9.46 -0.99
CA PRO A 71 -15.91 -9.80 -1.49
C PRO A 71 -15.25 -10.88 -0.63
N ASP A 72 -14.56 -11.80 -1.29
CA ASP A 72 -13.86 -12.92 -0.67
C ASP A 72 -12.74 -12.43 0.26
N ILE A 73 -12.91 -12.68 1.56
CA ILE A 73 -11.99 -12.25 2.61
C ILE A 73 -10.66 -12.99 2.55
N GLU A 74 -10.65 -14.28 2.21
CA GLU A 74 -9.41 -15.06 2.09
C GLU A 74 -8.57 -14.51 0.93
N LYS A 75 -9.23 -14.17 -0.18
CA LYS A 75 -8.57 -13.52 -1.32
C LYS A 75 -7.99 -12.16 -0.93
N ALA A 76 -8.69 -11.37 -0.11
CA ALA A 76 -8.19 -10.07 0.37
C ALA A 76 -6.95 -10.23 1.27
N GLU A 77 -6.98 -11.16 2.22
CA GLU A 77 -5.85 -11.48 3.10
C GLU A 77 -4.63 -11.93 2.27
N MET A 78 -4.83 -12.79 1.27
CA MET A 78 -3.74 -13.21 0.37
C MET A 78 -3.11 -12.05 -0.42
N ILE A 79 -3.90 -11.03 -0.80
CA ILE A 79 -3.38 -9.85 -1.49
C ILE A 79 -2.57 -8.99 -0.51
N GLU A 80 -3.06 -8.78 0.71
CA GLU A 80 -2.35 -8.03 1.76
C GLU A 80 -1.02 -8.69 2.14
N ASP A 81 -1.01 -10.00 2.36
CA ASP A 81 0.21 -10.78 2.62
C ASP A 81 1.26 -10.57 1.51
N ARG A 82 0.82 -10.57 0.26
CA ARG A 82 1.68 -10.33 -0.91
C ARG A 82 2.22 -8.89 -0.95
N ILE A 83 1.41 -7.91 -0.56
CA ILE A 83 1.79 -6.50 -0.43
C ILE A 83 2.86 -6.33 0.64
N ASP A 84 2.66 -6.88 1.85
CA ASP A 84 3.63 -6.79 2.95
C ASP A 84 4.94 -7.52 2.59
N ALA A 85 4.86 -8.73 2.02
CA ALA A 85 6.02 -9.47 1.54
C ALA A 85 6.82 -8.68 0.49
N SER A 86 6.12 -8.06 -0.48
CA SER A 86 6.73 -7.22 -1.50
C SER A 86 7.41 -6.01 -0.87
N ARG A 87 6.73 -5.29 0.02
CA ARG A 87 7.27 -4.13 0.74
C ARG A 87 8.52 -4.50 1.55
N LYS A 88 8.50 -5.61 2.29
CA LYS A 88 9.66 -6.12 3.05
C LYS A 88 10.85 -6.41 2.15
N SER A 89 10.62 -7.09 1.03
CA SER A 89 11.67 -7.43 0.04
C SER A 89 12.28 -6.18 -0.60
N LEU A 90 11.43 -5.29 -1.10
CA LEU A 90 11.84 -4.05 -1.77
C LEU A 90 12.58 -3.09 -0.84
N ARG A 91 12.10 -2.95 0.41
CA ARG A 91 12.77 -2.16 1.45
C ARG A 91 14.16 -2.70 1.75
N LYS A 92 14.33 -4.02 1.83
CA LYS A 92 15.64 -4.64 2.05
C LYS A 92 16.62 -4.30 0.92
N ASN A 93 16.15 -4.28 -0.33
CA ASN A 93 16.97 -3.91 -1.48
C ASN A 93 17.33 -2.41 -1.45
N ALA A 94 16.36 -1.55 -1.14
CA ALA A 94 16.59 -0.11 -0.99
C ALA A 94 17.64 0.20 0.07
N VAL A 95 17.57 -0.43 1.24
CA VAL A 95 18.55 -0.26 2.34
C VAL A 95 19.97 -0.69 1.90
N LYS A 96 20.10 -1.72 1.06
CA LYS A 96 21.42 -2.08 0.50
C LYS A 96 21.95 -0.98 -0.43
N ARG A 97 21.10 -0.42 -1.30
CA ARG A 97 21.48 0.67 -2.22
C ARG A 97 21.82 1.96 -1.49
N MET A 98 21.27 2.19 -0.29
CA MET A 98 21.62 3.33 0.58
C MET A 98 23.05 3.33 1.11
N GLN A 99 23.78 2.21 1.04
CA GLN A 99 25.20 2.17 1.40
C GLN A 99 26.04 3.12 0.52
N ASP A 100 25.56 3.37 -0.70
CA ASP A 100 26.06 4.44 -1.55
C ASP A 100 25.41 5.78 -1.18
N LYS A 101 26.24 6.74 -0.77
CA LYS A 101 25.82 8.09 -0.37
C LYS A 101 25.11 8.84 -1.50
N GLU A 102 25.43 8.55 -2.76
CA GLU A 102 24.78 9.19 -3.90
C GLU A 102 23.30 8.78 -4.00
N ASN A 103 23.00 7.53 -3.66
CA ASN A 103 21.66 6.94 -3.76
C ASN A 103 20.80 7.17 -2.50
N LEU A 104 21.43 7.43 -1.35
CA LEU A 104 20.76 7.53 -0.04
C LEU A 104 19.42 8.31 -0.09
N LYS A 105 19.43 9.54 -0.60
CA LYS A 105 18.23 10.39 -0.62
C LYS A 105 17.16 9.92 -1.61
N ALA A 106 17.56 9.28 -2.70
CA ALA A 106 16.61 8.74 -3.68
C ALA A 106 15.94 7.48 -3.12
N GLU A 107 16.72 6.60 -2.49
CA GLU A 107 16.21 5.39 -1.83
C GLU A 107 15.35 5.73 -0.60
N MET A 108 15.61 6.83 0.11
CA MET A 108 14.73 7.27 1.21
C MET A 108 13.33 7.60 0.70
N ILE A 109 13.23 8.35 -0.40
CA ILE A 109 11.94 8.66 -1.04
C ILE A 109 11.28 7.38 -1.54
N TYR A 110 12.06 6.42 -2.05
CA TYR A 110 11.52 5.13 -2.46
C TYR A 110 10.92 4.35 -1.29
N ILE A 111 11.60 4.29 -0.14
CA ILE A 111 11.04 3.66 1.07
C ILE A 111 9.77 4.38 1.53
N ASP A 112 9.73 5.72 1.46
CA ASP A 112 8.52 6.49 1.77
C ASP A 112 7.36 6.07 0.85
N ILE A 113 7.61 5.92 -0.47
CA ILE A 113 6.61 5.42 -1.44
C ILE A 113 6.14 4.01 -1.07
N LEU A 114 7.05 3.09 -0.72
CA LEU A 114 6.68 1.73 -0.33
C LEU A 114 5.77 1.69 0.90
N ASN A 115 5.99 2.60 1.86
CA ASN A 115 5.15 2.68 3.06
C ASN A 115 3.74 3.16 2.73
N GLU A 116 3.60 4.20 1.90
CA GLU A 116 2.27 4.67 1.48
C GLU A 116 1.51 3.61 0.68
N MET A 117 2.21 2.84 -0.15
CA MET A 117 1.62 1.73 -0.91
C MET A 117 1.15 0.58 0.01
N GLU A 118 1.90 0.26 1.07
CA GLU A 118 1.48 -0.70 2.10
C GLU A 118 0.26 -0.18 2.87
N SER A 119 0.26 1.09 3.29
CA SER A 119 -0.88 1.69 3.96
C SER A 119 -2.17 1.59 3.14
N ILE A 120 -2.10 1.83 1.82
CA ILE A 120 -3.22 1.61 0.91
C ILE A 120 -3.71 0.16 0.97
N GLY A 121 -2.81 -0.82 0.98
CA GLY A 121 -3.14 -2.25 1.10
C GLY A 121 -3.83 -2.59 2.43
N ASN A 122 -3.38 -2.02 3.54
CA ASN A 122 -3.97 -2.24 4.86
C ASN A 122 -5.38 -1.63 4.95
N ASP A 123 -5.54 -0.38 4.51
CA ASP A 123 -6.85 0.28 4.47
C ASP A 123 -7.79 -0.44 3.51
N ALA A 124 -7.26 -0.97 2.40
CA ALA A 124 -7.99 -1.82 1.49
C ALA A 124 -8.53 -3.07 2.20
N LEU A 125 -7.71 -3.82 2.93
CA LEU A 125 -8.18 -4.97 3.70
C LEU A 125 -9.27 -4.57 4.71
N ASN A 126 -9.11 -3.43 5.39
CA ASN A 126 -10.12 -2.90 6.33
C ASN A 126 -11.48 -2.66 5.65
N VAL A 127 -11.51 -2.18 4.40
CA VAL A 127 -12.77 -2.05 3.62
C VAL A 127 -13.43 -3.42 3.43
N VAL A 128 -12.66 -4.44 3.03
CA VAL A 128 -13.22 -5.79 2.80
C VAL A 128 -13.76 -6.38 4.10
N GLN A 129 -13.02 -6.24 5.20
CA GLN A 129 -13.46 -6.69 6.52
C GLN A 129 -14.75 -5.98 6.94
N ALA A 130 -14.83 -4.66 6.78
CA ALA A 130 -16.05 -3.91 7.07
C ALA A 130 -17.26 -4.40 6.25
N LEU A 131 -17.07 -4.67 4.95
CA LEU A 131 -18.13 -5.23 4.10
C LEU A 131 -18.57 -6.63 4.52
N ASN A 132 -17.64 -7.44 5.06
CA ASN A 132 -17.93 -8.79 5.58
C ASN A 132 -18.56 -8.76 7.00
N HIS A 133 -18.31 -7.72 7.79
CA HIS A 133 -18.89 -7.56 9.14
C HIS A 133 -20.32 -6.99 9.15
N VAL A 134 -20.75 -6.37 8.05
CA VAL A 134 -22.10 -5.78 7.91
C VAL A 134 -23.15 -6.85 7.53
N VAL A 135 -22.74 -8.10 7.27
CA VAL A 135 -23.62 -9.22 6.86
C VAL A 135 -23.88 -10.20 8.00
#